data_AF-A0A965CPE3-F1
#
_entry.id   AF-A0A965CPE3-F1
#
_cell.length_a   1.000
_cell.length_b   1.000
_cell.length_c   1.000
_cell.angle_alpha   90.00
_cell.angle_beta   90.00
_cell.angle_gamma   90.00
#
_symmetry.space_group_name_H-M   'P 1'
#
loop_
_entity.id
_entity.type
_entity.pdbx_description
1 polymer ?
#
loop_
_entity_poly.entity_id
_entity_poly.type
_entity_poly.pdbx_seq_one_letter_code
_entity_poly.pdbx_strand_id
1 'polypeptide(L)'
;MRESDRRRPAGPPSAHPAEAQAIDALYGLEPVFEPGAGSGEPTQLVTVQCPYCGESIDTVIDLSAGSFRYIEDCQVCCAPIDLAGEVDDDGTLVGVTAERA
;
A
#
# COMPACT_ATOMS: atom_id res chain seq x y z
N MET A 1 -50.46 -17.32 40.53
CA MET A 1 -50.99 -17.27 39.16
C MET A 1 -49.85 -16.84 38.25
N ARG A 2 -49.15 -17.83 37.69
CA ARG A 2 -48.16 -17.78 36.57
C ARG A 2 -47.16 -16.62 36.54
N GLU A 3 -46.11 -16.78 37.34
CA GLU A 3 -44.81 -16.09 37.21
C GLU A 3 -43.90 -16.86 36.24
N SER A 4 -44.44 -17.24 35.08
CA SER A 4 -43.75 -18.12 34.12
C SER A 4 -43.28 -17.34 32.90
N ASP A 5 -41.96 -17.29 32.79
CA ASP A 5 -41.23 -17.36 31.52
C ASP A 5 -41.40 -16.16 30.58
N ARG A 6 -40.95 -14.97 31.02
CA ARG A 6 -40.49 -13.94 30.07
C ARG A 6 -39.11 -14.35 29.57
N ARG A 7 -39.04 -15.40 28.75
CA ARG A 7 -37.85 -15.69 27.94
C ARG A 7 -37.58 -14.47 27.07
N ARG A 8 -36.49 -13.76 27.38
CA ARG A 8 -35.92 -12.76 26.48
C ARG A 8 -35.62 -13.50 25.16
N PRO A 9 -36.11 -13.05 23.99
CA PRO A 9 -35.72 -13.68 22.75
C PRO A 9 -34.20 -13.61 22.65
N ALA A 10 -33.59 -14.73 22.23
CA ALA A 10 -32.18 -14.72 21.89
C ALA A 10 -31.98 -13.61 20.86
N GLY A 11 -31.12 -12.63 21.18
CA GLY A 11 -30.65 -11.68 20.17
C GLY A 11 -30.02 -12.46 19.02
N PRO A 12 -29.95 -11.87 17.82
CA PRO A 12 -29.27 -12.53 16.71
C PRO A 12 -27.85 -12.90 17.16
N PRO A 13 -27.30 -14.04 16.70
CA PRO A 13 -25.92 -14.40 17.03
C PRO A 13 -25.04 -13.22 16.65
N SER A 14 -24.18 -12.78 17.57
CA SER A 14 -23.15 -11.79 17.26
C SER A 14 -22.22 -12.44 16.24
N ALA A 15 -22.51 -12.23 14.96
CA ALA A 15 -21.61 -12.59 13.89
C ALA A 15 -20.30 -11.84 14.17
N HIS A 16 -19.25 -12.59 14.49
CA HIS A 16 -17.89 -12.07 14.46
C HIS A 16 -17.36 -12.32 13.05
N PRO A 17 -17.33 -11.31 12.16
CA PRO A 17 -16.44 -11.37 11.01
C PRO A 17 -15.07 -10.87 11.46
N ALA A 18 -14.34 -11.70 12.22
CA ALA A 18 -12.89 -11.58 12.30
C ALA A 18 -12.21 -12.33 11.14
N GLU A 19 -12.99 -12.77 10.14
CA GLU A 19 -12.54 -13.29 8.86
C GLU A 19 -12.71 -12.16 7.85
N ALA A 20 -11.59 -11.62 7.33
CA ALA A 20 -11.56 -10.48 6.41
C ALA A 20 -12.58 -10.61 5.25
N GLN A 21 -12.74 -11.84 4.76
CA GLN A 21 -13.67 -12.20 3.68
C GLN A 21 -15.14 -11.85 3.99
N ALA A 22 -15.55 -11.86 5.26
CA ALA A 22 -16.92 -11.54 5.65
C ALA A 22 -17.18 -10.02 5.75
N ILE A 23 -16.12 -9.21 5.92
CA ILE A 23 -16.23 -7.75 5.89
C ILE A 23 -16.43 -7.31 4.43
N ASP A 24 -15.65 -7.84 3.50
CA ASP A 24 -15.70 -7.50 2.08
C ASP A 24 -17.08 -7.78 1.47
N ALA A 25 -17.66 -8.94 1.78
CA ALA A 25 -18.98 -9.33 1.33
C ALA A 25 -20.12 -8.48 1.94
N LEU A 26 -19.98 -8.06 3.20
CA LEU A 26 -20.98 -7.23 3.88
C LEU A 26 -21.02 -5.80 3.32
N TYR A 27 -19.85 -5.26 2.95
CA TYR A 27 -19.72 -3.90 2.42
C TYR A 27 -19.70 -3.82 0.89
N GLY A 28 -19.84 -4.96 0.18
CA GLY A 28 -19.89 -5.00 -1.28
C GLY A 28 -18.60 -4.53 -1.93
N LEU A 29 -17.47 -4.74 -1.26
CA LEU A 29 -16.13 -4.38 -1.74
C LEU A 29 -15.58 -5.47 -2.67
N GLU A 30 -16.39 -5.93 -3.64
CA GLU A 30 -15.86 -6.82 -4.67
C GLU A 30 -14.79 -6.06 -5.47
N PRO A 31 -13.60 -6.64 -5.68
CA PRO A 31 -12.58 -5.99 -6.49
C PRO A 31 -13.08 -5.89 -7.94
N VAL A 32 -13.08 -4.68 -8.48
CA VAL A 32 -13.41 -4.42 -9.88
C VAL A 32 -12.34 -5.07 -10.75
N PHE A 33 -12.65 -6.24 -11.33
CA PHE A 33 -11.80 -6.89 -12.34
C PHE A 33 -12.22 -6.41 -13.74
N GLU A 34 -11.46 -5.49 -14.32
CA GLU A 34 -11.57 -5.13 -15.75
C GLU A 34 -10.66 -6.06 -16.59
N PRO A 35 -11.17 -6.70 -17.66
CA PRO A 35 -10.41 -7.71 -18.40
C PRO A 35 -9.37 -7.05 -19.33
N GLY A 36 -8.18 -6.89 -18.77
CA GLY A 36 -6.93 -6.47 -19.42
C GLY A 36 -5.73 -6.73 -18.51
N ALA A 37 -5.85 -7.78 -17.67
CA ALA A 37 -5.00 -8.07 -16.51
C ALA A 37 -3.53 -8.28 -16.87
N GLY A 38 -2.75 -7.20 -16.88
CA GLY A 38 -1.44 -7.21 -16.25
C GLY A 38 -1.67 -7.11 -14.74
N SER A 39 -1.33 -8.15 -13.99
CA SER A 39 -1.17 -8.09 -12.54
C SER A 39 0.10 -7.30 -12.18
N GLY A 40 0.16 -6.04 -12.59
CA GLY A 40 1.35 -5.20 -12.49
C GLY A 40 0.94 -3.82 -11.99
N GLU A 41 0.94 -3.64 -10.68
CA GLU A 41 1.23 -2.31 -10.18
C GLU A 41 2.73 -2.12 -10.44
N PRO A 42 3.15 -1.19 -11.32
CA PRO A 42 4.56 -0.97 -11.63
C PRO A 42 5.25 -0.21 -10.48
N THR A 43 4.73 -0.32 -9.26
CA THR A 43 5.24 0.35 -8.08
C THR A 43 6.11 -0.60 -7.29
N GLN A 44 7.34 -0.18 -7.00
CA GLN A 44 8.30 -0.96 -6.24
C GLN A 44 8.71 -0.23 -4.96
N LEU A 45 8.69 -0.92 -3.83
CA LEU A 45 9.23 -0.40 -2.58
C LEU A 45 10.76 -0.52 -2.59
N VAL A 46 11.46 0.59 -2.35
CA VAL A 46 12.92 0.66 -2.37
C VAL A 46 13.43 1.43 -1.16
N THR A 47 14.48 0.92 -0.53
CA THR A 47 15.16 1.60 0.57
C THR A 47 16.34 2.40 0.04
N VAL A 48 16.40 3.69 0.35
CA VAL A 48 17.51 4.59 -0.02
C VAL A 48 18.06 5.28 1.23
N GLN A 49 19.33 5.65 1.19
CA GLN A 49 19.95 6.40 2.29
C GLN A 49 19.86 7.91 2.03
N CYS A 50 19.33 8.66 2.99
CA CYS A 50 19.26 10.11 2.91
C CYS A 50 20.68 10.73 2.91
N PRO A 51 21.05 11.52 1.88
CA PRO A 51 22.38 12.11 1.78
C PRO A 51 22.60 13.33 2.71
N TYR A 52 21.57 13.71 3.48
CA TYR A 52 21.64 14.81 4.45
C TYR A 52 21.81 14.30 5.89
N CYS A 53 20.92 13.41 6.36
CA CYS A 53 20.96 12.92 7.74
C CYS A 53 21.50 11.49 7.89
N GLY A 54 21.67 10.74 6.79
CA GLY A 54 22.19 9.37 6.78
C GLY A 54 21.15 8.28 7.11
N GLU A 55 19.90 8.65 7.37
CA GLU A 55 18.82 7.72 7.68
C GLU A 55 18.42 6.88 6.45
N SER A 56 18.00 5.63 6.68
CA SER A 56 17.42 4.79 5.62
C SER A 56 15.92 5.06 5.53
N ILE A 57 15.44 5.42 4.34
CA ILE A 57 14.03 5.70 4.08
C ILE A 57 13.49 4.71 3.06
N ASP A 58 12.28 4.21 3.29
CA ASP A 58 11.56 3.40 2.33
C ASP A 58 10.68 4.32 1.47
N THR A 59 10.84 4.23 0.15
CA THR A 59 10.06 4.99 -0.84
C THR A 59 9.44 4.05 -1.86
N VAL A 60 8.29 4.46 -2.41
CA VAL A 60 7.58 3.70 -3.44
C VAL A 60 7.86 4.37 -4.78
N ILE A 61 8.47 3.63 -5.71
CA ILE A 61 8.87 4.12 -7.01
C ILE A 61 7.90 3.60 -8.06
N ASP A 62 7.27 4.49 -8.81
CA ASP A 62 6.46 4.14 -9.97
C ASP A 62 7.34 3.98 -11.23
N LEU A 63 7.34 2.77 -11.78
CA LEU A 63 8.09 2.37 -12.97
C LEU A 63 7.20 2.39 -14.23
N SER A 64 5.95 2.87 -14.15
CA SER A 64 4.99 2.83 -15.27
C SER A 64 5.46 3.65 -16.48
N ALA A 65 6.27 4.67 -16.22
CA ALA A 65 6.84 5.58 -17.20
C ALA A 65 8.33 5.29 -17.52
N GLY A 66 8.90 4.19 -17.02
CA GLY A 66 10.31 3.84 -17.19
C GLY A 66 11.23 4.62 -16.26
N SER A 67 12.42 4.99 -16.76
CA SER A 67 13.41 5.76 -16.00
C SER A 67 12.86 7.09 -15.49
N PHE A 68 13.25 7.48 -14.28
CA PHE A 68 12.65 8.60 -13.57
C PHE A 68 13.70 9.51 -12.94
N ARG A 69 13.28 10.75 -12.67
CA ARG A 69 13.98 11.70 -11.81
C ARG A 69 12.99 12.65 -11.16
N TYR A 70 12.99 12.74 -9.84
CA TYR A 70 12.10 13.62 -9.08
C TYR A 70 12.70 14.04 -7.74
N ILE A 71 12.12 15.09 -7.16
CA ILE A 71 12.49 15.55 -5.83
C ILE A 71 11.51 14.98 -4.81
N GLU A 72 12.04 14.36 -3.76
CA GLU A 72 11.28 13.88 -2.61
C GLU A 72 11.96 14.34 -1.32
N ASP A 73 11.18 14.79 -0.34
CA ASP A 73 11.73 15.21 0.95
C ASP A 73 12.01 14.01 1.86
N CYS A 74 13.15 14.04 2.56
CA CYS A 74 13.45 13.02 3.58
C CYS A 74 12.38 13.01 4.68
N GLN A 75 11.78 11.85 4.97
CA GLN A 75 10.77 11.68 6.02
C GLN A 75 11.29 11.95 7.45
N VAL A 76 12.61 12.07 7.63
CA VAL A 76 13.25 12.28 8.93
C VAL A 76 13.75 13.71 9.10
N CYS A 77 14.49 14.26 8.12
CA CYS A 77 15.08 15.61 8.22
C CYS A 77 14.43 16.65 7.31
N CYS A 78 13.41 16.29 6.52
CA CYS A 78 12.66 17.16 5.62
C CYS A 78 13.54 17.94 4.62
N ALA A 79 14.70 17.39 4.25
CA ALA A 79 15.58 17.97 3.24
C ALA A 79 15.27 17.34 1.86
N PRO A 80 15.31 18.13 0.77
CA PRO A 80 14.95 17.66 -0.56
C PRO A 80 16.03 16.72 -1.13
N ILE A 81 15.65 15.52 -1.54
CA ILE A 81 16.51 14.51 -2.16
C ILE A 81 16.18 14.46 -3.66
N ASP A 82 17.20 14.52 -4.52
CA ASP A 82 17.06 14.22 -5.94
C ASP A 82 17.17 12.70 -6.12
N LEU A 83 16.03 12.07 -6.40
CA LEU A 83 15.91 10.64 -6.67
C LEU A 83 15.92 10.42 -8.17
N ALA A 84 16.83 9.57 -8.65
CA ALA A 84 16.88 9.15 -10.05
C ALA A 84 17.07 7.64 -10.14
N GLY A 85 16.54 7.03 -11.20
CA GLY A 85 16.71 5.61 -11.43
C GLY A 85 16.52 5.23 -12.89
N GLU A 86 17.14 4.11 -13.26
CA GLU A 86 17.10 3.55 -14.61
C GLU A 86 16.27 2.26 -14.63
N VAL A 87 15.42 2.13 -15.65
CA VAL A 87 14.58 0.96 -15.87
C VAL A 87 14.99 0.30 -17.19
N ASP A 88 15.08 -1.02 -17.22
CA ASP A 88 15.42 -1.79 -18.43
C ASP A 88 14.20 -1.99 -19.36
N ASP A 89 14.45 -2.63 -20.52
CA ASP A 89 13.43 -2.89 -21.54
C ASP A 89 12.31 -3.83 -21.04
N ASP A 90 12.55 -4.60 -19.98
CA ASP A 90 11.58 -5.49 -19.34
C ASP A 90 10.78 -4.77 -18.23
N GLY A 91 11.04 -3.50 -17.98
CA GLY A 91 10.38 -2.70 -16.94
C GLY A 91 10.95 -2.92 -15.53
N THR A 92 12.14 -3.50 -15.42
CA THR A 92 12.80 -3.78 -14.14
C THR A 92 13.71 -2.63 -13.72
N LEU A 93 13.65 -2.23 -12.45
CA LEU A 93 14.55 -1.22 -11.90
C LEU A 93 15.98 -1.75 -11.82
N VAL A 94 16.91 -1.12 -12.53
CA VAL A 94 18.33 -1.48 -12.58
C VAL A 94 19.10 -0.86 -11.41
N GLY A 95 18.71 0.36 -11.01
CA GLY A 95 19.33 1.07 -9.91
C GLY A 95 18.60 2.36 -9.55
N VAL A 96 18.85 2.83 -8.34
CA VAL A 96 18.36 4.11 -7.83
C VAL A 96 19.53 4.86 -7.18
N THR A 97 19.55 6.17 -7.37
CA THR A 97 20.48 7.10 -6.72
C THR A 97 19.71 8.14 -5.93
N ALA A 98 20.25 8.50 -4.77
CA ALA A 98 19.72 9.55 -3.90
C ALA A 98 20.81 10.61 -3.69
N GLU A 99 20.63 11.77 -4.27
CA GLU A 99 21.59 12.88 -4.22
C GLU A 99 20.98 14.11 -3.53
N ARG A 100 21.86 15.04 -3.14
CA ARG A 100 21.43 16.32 -2.57
C ARG A 100 20.92 17.20 -3.71
N ALA A 101 19.66 17.62 -3.62
CA ALA A 101 19.03 18.55 -4.56
C ALA A 101 19.56 19.99 -4.40
#